data_AF-K2I182-F1
#
_entry.id   AF-K2I182-F1
#
_cell.length_a   1.000
_cell.length_b   1.000
_cell.length_c   1.000
_cell.angle_alpha   90.00
_cell.angle_beta   90.00
_cell.angle_gamma   90.00
#
_symmetry.space_group_name_H-M   'P 1'
#
loop_
_entity.id
_entity.type
_entity.pdbx_description
1 polymer ?
#
loop_
_entity_poly.entity_id
_entity_poly.type
_entity_poly.pdbx_seq_one_letter_code
_entity_poly.pdbx_strand_id
1 'polypeptide(L)'
;MSTIDNDITKEGSDEQRKDISEREIKQEYYNFEKYKDILLRISILVKTIQPMANSETVNRLSNLIIHNLIMYGRNVEEWREIEEFGEIDIGVIQRNIINQIVSTYRKHEVIIKAIFVDKVKRIITRIKEGNFSIEEIYKYPLIGTEWGYAFDIALCNEIVHKGNEMYYEYLNNPIISYYLMYQFGAVDKQKQIEIIKTRINFLMMLFNM
;
A
#
# COMPACT_ATOMS: atom_id res chain seq x y z
N MET A 1 46.27 34.53 -52.49
CA MET A 1 45.14 33.65 -52.84
C MET A 1 44.35 33.45 -51.55
N SER A 2 43.46 34.36 -51.14
CA SER A 2 42.09 34.65 -51.62
C SER A 2 41.14 33.45 -51.44
N THR A 3 40.33 33.46 -50.37
CA THR A 3 38.85 33.68 -50.31
C THR A 3 38.04 32.46 -50.80
N ILE A 4 36.98 31.96 -50.14
CA ILE A 4 35.70 32.61 -49.81
C ILE A 4 34.93 31.76 -48.75
N ASP A 5 34.18 32.46 -47.90
CA ASP A 5 33.23 32.06 -46.85
C ASP A 5 31.89 31.44 -47.32
N ASN A 6 31.14 30.93 -46.32
CA ASN A 6 29.68 30.97 -46.09
C ASN A 6 29.09 29.57 -45.79
N ASP A 7 28.64 29.24 -44.58
CA ASP A 7 27.62 29.81 -43.69
C ASP A 7 26.23 29.14 -43.87
N ILE A 8 25.54 29.00 -42.73
CA ILE A 8 24.08 28.78 -42.55
C ILE A 8 23.57 27.34 -42.27
N THR A 9 23.44 27.10 -40.95
CA THR A 9 22.34 26.46 -40.18
C THR A 9 21.98 24.98 -40.37
N LYS A 10 22.00 24.26 -39.24
CA LYS A 10 20.77 23.68 -38.67
C LYS A 10 20.85 23.71 -37.14
N GLU A 11 20.13 24.68 -36.56
CA GLU A 11 19.54 24.51 -35.23
C GLU A 11 18.62 23.28 -35.24
N GLY A 12 18.55 22.62 -34.09
CA GLY A 12 17.74 21.44 -33.84
C GLY A 12 18.30 20.76 -32.60
N SER A 13 18.20 21.37 -31.43
CA SER A 13 17.14 21.03 -30.46
C SER A 13 16.97 19.52 -30.36
N ASP A 14 17.57 18.91 -29.35
CA ASP A 14 16.97 17.80 -28.59
C ASP A 14 17.82 17.52 -27.35
N GLU A 15 18.03 18.57 -26.54
CA GLU A 15 18.41 18.43 -25.13
C GLU A 15 17.19 18.10 -24.24
N GLN A 16 16.07 17.70 -24.84
CA GLN A 16 14.82 17.38 -24.15
C GLN A 16 14.28 16.02 -24.60
N ARG A 17 14.82 14.91 -24.09
CA ARG A 17 14.18 13.59 -24.27
C ARG A 17 14.64 12.50 -23.32
N LYS A 18 14.92 12.84 -22.05
CA LYS A 18 15.15 11.82 -21.01
C LYS A 18 14.37 11.98 -19.70
N ASP A 19 13.63 13.07 -19.49
CA ASP A 19 12.88 13.27 -18.23
C ASP A 19 11.39 12.95 -18.29
N ILE A 20 10.87 12.54 -19.45
CA ILE A 20 9.43 12.24 -19.61
C ILE A 20 9.15 10.75 -19.30
N SER A 21 10.12 9.85 -19.47
CA SER A 21 9.84 8.41 -19.33
C SER A 21 9.70 7.92 -17.89
N GLU A 22 10.40 8.48 -16.90
CA GLU A 22 10.26 7.97 -15.51
C GLU A 22 8.97 8.43 -14.81
N ARG A 23 8.38 9.56 -15.22
CA ARG A 23 7.17 10.12 -14.61
C ARG A 23 5.88 9.52 -15.17
N GLU A 24 5.84 9.23 -16.46
CA GLU A 24 4.69 8.54 -17.08
C GLU A 24 4.61 7.07 -16.65
N ILE A 25 5.76 6.42 -16.39
CA ILE A 25 5.81 5.00 -15.99
C ILE A 25 5.16 4.74 -14.62
N LYS A 26 5.06 5.71 -13.70
CA LYS A 26 4.43 5.48 -12.37
C LYS A 26 2.91 5.45 -12.38
N GLN A 27 2.24 6.05 -13.36
CA GLN A 27 0.76 6.09 -13.39
C GLN A 27 0.14 4.73 -13.72
N GLU A 28 0.83 3.88 -14.49
CA GLU A 28 0.37 2.53 -14.82
C GLU A 28 0.40 1.57 -13.61
N TYR A 29 1.19 1.86 -12.56
CA TYR A 29 1.35 0.95 -11.41
C TYR A 29 0.15 0.91 -10.46
N TYR A 30 -0.70 1.94 -10.47
CA TYR A 30 -1.76 2.12 -9.48
C TYR A 30 -3.12 2.40 -10.13
N ASN A 31 -3.57 1.50 -10.99
CA ASN A 31 -4.93 1.58 -11.53
C ASN A 31 -5.95 0.95 -10.56
N PHE A 32 -6.67 1.80 -9.82
CA PHE A 32 -7.69 1.41 -8.86
C PHE A 32 -9.13 1.56 -9.40
N GLU A 33 -9.39 1.18 -10.65
CA GLU A 33 -10.75 1.21 -11.23
C GLU A 33 -11.81 0.51 -10.36
N LYS A 34 -11.42 -0.50 -9.58
CA LYS A 34 -12.30 -1.19 -8.62
C LYS A 34 -12.82 -0.24 -7.51
N TYR A 35 -12.09 0.81 -7.17
CA TYR A 35 -12.37 1.74 -6.08
C TYR A 35 -12.76 3.14 -6.59
N LYS A 36 -13.47 3.22 -7.73
CA LYS A 36 -13.85 4.48 -8.39
C LYS A 36 -14.59 5.46 -7.49
N ASP A 37 -15.41 4.97 -6.56
CA ASP A 37 -16.20 5.78 -5.64
C ASP A 37 -15.33 6.50 -4.59
N ILE A 38 -14.43 5.78 -3.89
CA ILE A 38 -13.51 6.39 -2.93
C ILE A 38 -12.47 7.27 -3.66
N LEU A 39 -12.05 6.86 -4.87
CA LEU A 39 -11.10 7.61 -5.70
C LEU A 39 -11.65 9.00 -6.02
N LEU A 40 -12.90 9.09 -6.49
CA LEU A 40 -13.53 10.38 -6.78
C LEU A 40 -13.57 11.30 -5.55
N ARG A 41 -13.85 10.73 -4.37
CA ARG A 41 -13.93 11.49 -3.12
C ARG A 41 -12.56 12.01 -2.69
N ILE A 42 -11.53 11.17 -2.79
CA ILE A 42 -10.15 11.57 -2.53
C ILE A 42 -9.72 12.65 -3.54
N SER A 43 -10.03 12.50 -4.82
CA SER A 43 -9.72 13.50 -5.85
C SER A 43 -10.32 14.88 -5.55
N ILE A 44 -11.56 14.94 -5.07
CA ILE A 44 -12.20 16.20 -4.64
C ILE A 44 -11.43 16.84 -3.48
N LEU A 45 -11.02 16.04 -2.48
CA LEU A 45 -10.27 16.54 -1.32
C LEU A 45 -8.85 16.97 -1.70
N VAL A 46 -8.17 16.21 -2.58
CA VAL A 46 -6.88 16.59 -3.16
C VAL A 46 -6.99 17.92 -3.90
N LYS A 47 -8.02 18.10 -4.73
CA LYS A 47 -8.26 19.35 -5.45
C LYS A 47 -8.56 20.53 -4.52
N THR A 48 -9.10 20.26 -3.32
CA THR A 48 -9.33 21.29 -2.30
C THR A 48 -8.02 21.77 -1.66
N ILE A 49 -7.09 20.85 -1.39
CA ILE A 49 -5.77 21.21 -0.82
C ILE A 49 -4.77 21.70 -1.87
N GLN A 50 -4.96 21.33 -3.14
CA GLN A 50 -4.14 21.71 -4.29
C GLN A 50 -5.02 22.24 -5.44
N PRO A 51 -5.61 23.45 -5.32
CA PRO A 51 -6.57 23.97 -6.29
C PRO A 51 -6.00 24.12 -7.71
N MET A 52 -4.71 24.38 -7.83
CA MET A 52 -4.04 24.60 -9.12
C MET A 52 -3.55 23.31 -9.79
N ALA A 53 -3.59 22.16 -9.10
CA ALA A 53 -3.15 20.89 -9.68
C ALA A 53 -4.03 20.48 -10.87
N ASN A 54 -3.42 20.08 -11.99
CA ASN A 54 -4.16 19.56 -13.14
C ASN A 54 -4.78 18.18 -12.83
N SER A 55 -5.68 17.71 -13.70
CA SER A 55 -6.41 16.43 -13.50
C SER A 55 -5.47 15.22 -13.36
N GLU A 56 -4.38 15.21 -14.12
CA GLU A 56 -3.37 14.17 -14.08
C GLU A 56 -2.70 14.08 -12.70
N THR A 57 -2.26 15.23 -12.17
CA THR A 57 -1.66 15.33 -10.83
C THR A 57 -2.63 14.89 -9.75
N VAL A 58 -3.89 15.35 -9.83
CA VAL A 58 -4.94 14.95 -8.89
C VAL A 58 -5.15 13.43 -8.90
N ASN A 59 -5.23 12.82 -10.08
CA ASN A 59 -5.40 11.38 -10.22
C ASN A 59 -4.20 10.62 -9.65
N ARG A 60 -2.98 11.04 -9.96
CA ARG A 60 -1.75 10.44 -9.43
C ARG A 60 -1.73 10.45 -7.91
N LEU A 61 -1.94 11.62 -7.29
CA LEU A 61 -1.95 11.77 -5.84
C LEU A 61 -3.08 10.95 -5.19
N SER A 62 -4.25 10.89 -5.82
CA SER A 62 -5.39 10.14 -5.29
C SER A 62 -5.17 8.64 -5.34
N ASN A 63 -4.58 8.13 -6.43
CA ASN A 63 -4.17 6.72 -6.53
C ASN A 63 -3.08 6.39 -5.50
N LEU A 64 -2.09 7.27 -5.32
CA LEU A 64 -1.03 7.08 -4.33
C LEU A 64 -1.59 7.03 -2.89
N ILE A 65 -2.60 7.85 -2.58
CA ILE A 65 -3.31 7.82 -1.29
C ILE A 65 -4.03 6.48 -1.11
N ILE A 66 -4.75 5.99 -2.11
CA ILE A 66 -5.44 4.68 -2.03
C ILE A 66 -4.44 3.56 -1.85
N HIS A 67 -3.35 3.56 -2.62
CA HIS A 67 -2.28 2.58 -2.50
C HIS A 67 -1.74 2.57 -1.07
N ASN A 68 -1.29 3.71 -0.56
CA ASN A 68 -0.70 3.78 0.76
C ASN A 68 -1.69 3.41 1.89
N LEU A 69 -2.97 3.76 1.75
CA LEU A 69 -4.01 3.30 2.68
C LEU A 69 -4.12 1.77 2.71
N ILE A 70 -4.13 1.12 1.55
CA ILE A 70 -4.23 -0.34 1.45
C ILE A 70 -2.99 -1.01 2.04
N MET A 71 -1.80 -0.50 1.68
CA MET A 71 -0.52 -1.14 1.99
C MET A 71 -0.06 -0.89 3.42
N TYR A 72 -0.12 0.36 3.88
CA TYR A 72 0.58 0.84 5.07
C TYR A 72 -0.37 1.42 6.13
N GLY A 73 -1.67 1.48 5.87
CA GLY A 73 -2.64 1.93 6.86
C GLY A 73 -2.86 3.44 6.86
N ARG A 74 -3.38 3.98 7.97
CA ARG A 74 -3.93 5.35 8.01
C ARG A 74 -2.95 6.42 8.46
N ASN A 75 -1.82 6.04 9.07
CA ASN A 75 -0.81 6.99 9.50
C ASN A 75 0.06 7.41 8.32
N VAL A 76 -0.11 8.64 7.84
CA VAL A 76 0.63 9.16 6.66
C VAL A 76 2.14 9.17 6.90
N GLU A 77 2.60 9.32 8.14
CA GLU A 77 4.05 9.31 8.47
C GLU A 77 4.71 7.94 8.22
N GLU A 78 3.91 6.87 8.18
CA GLU A 78 4.39 5.50 7.97
C GLU A 78 4.22 5.03 6.52
N TRP A 79 3.73 5.90 5.63
CA TRP A 79 3.59 5.61 4.22
C TRP A 79 4.96 5.50 3.54
N ARG A 80 5.04 4.65 2.53
CA ARG A 80 6.20 4.63 1.64
C ARG A 80 5.95 5.61 0.52
N GLU A 81 7.02 6.12 -0.08
CA GLU A 81 6.89 7.07 -1.20
C GLU A 81 6.27 8.42 -0.78
N ILE A 82 6.44 8.84 0.48
CA ILE A 82 6.00 10.17 0.96
C ILE A 82 6.59 11.30 0.10
N GLU A 83 7.81 11.10 -0.40
CA GLU A 83 8.50 12.04 -1.30
C GLU A 83 7.71 12.31 -2.59
N GLU A 84 6.85 11.39 -3.04
CA GLU A 84 6.04 11.56 -4.24
C GLU A 84 4.88 12.55 -4.08
N PHE A 85 4.56 12.93 -2.84
CA PHE A 85 3.63 14.02 -2.52
C PHE A 85 4.29 15.40 -2.69
N GLY A 86 5.61 15.45 -2.92
CA GLY A 86 6.34 16.68 -3.19
C GLY A 86 6.23 17.68 -2.04
N GLU A 87 5.76 18.90 -2.35
CA GLU A 87 5.66 20.00 -1.38
C GLU A 87 4.41 19.93 -0.48
N ILE A 88 3.55 18.91 -0.65
CA ILE A 88 2.35 18.79 0.17
C ILE A 88 2.73 18.36 1.58
N ASP A 89 2.42 19.21 2.56
CA ASP A 89 2.56 18.88 3.98
C ASP A 89 1.77 17.61 4.32
N ILE A 90 2.47 16.60 4.86
CA ILE A 90 1.85 15.31 5.22
C ILE A 90 0.77 15.46 6.29
N GLY A 91 0.89 16.44 7.18
CA GLY A 91 -0.13 16.76 8.17
C GLY A 91 -1.40 17.33 7.54
N VAL A 92 -1.29 18.07 6.43
CA VAL A 92 -2.42 18.52 5.60
C VAL A 92 -3.12 17.32 4.98
N ILE A 93 -2.38 16.34 4.44
CA ILE A 93 -2.97 15.09 3.91
C ILE A 93 -3.71 14.34 5.02
N GLN A 94 -3.06 14.15 6.17
CA GLN A 94 -3.65 13.46 7.33
C GLN A 94 -4.96 14.13 7.77
N ARG A 95 -4.94 15.44 8.02
CA ARG A 95 -6.09 16.19 8.56
C ARG A 95 -7.22 16.35 7.55
N ASN A 96 -6.90 16.69 6.31
CA ASN A 96 -7.90 17.12 5.33
C ASN A 96 -8.38 16.00 4.41
N ILE A 97 -7.61 14.93 4.25
CA ILE A 97 -8.01 13.79 3.41
C ILE A 97 -8.29 12.58 4.27
N ILE A 98 -7.28 12.08 4.98
CA ILE A 98 -7.37 10.77 5.64
C ILE A 98 -8.41 10.76 6.75
N ASN A 99 -8.38 11.76 7.64
CA ASN A 99 -9.35 11.83 8.73
C ASN A 99 -10.79 11.91 8.20
N GLN A 100 -11.04 12.70 7.15
CA GLN A 100 -12.38 12.86 6.56
C GLN A 100 -12.86 11.58 5.85
N ILE A 101 -11.99 10.95 5.07
CA ILE A 101 -12.33 9.72 4.34
C ILE A 101 -12.58 8.58 5.33
N VAL A 102 -11.74 8.42 6.35
CA VAL A 102 -11.88 7.36 7.36
C VAL A 102 -13.15 7.56 8.20
N SER A 103 -13.49 8.79 8.58
CA SER A 103 -14.70 9.06 9.37
C SER A 103 -15.98 8.81 8.56
N THR A 104 -15.95 9.12 7.26
CA THR A 104 -17.14 9.07 6.40
C THR A 104 -17.37 7.70 5.77
N TYR A 105 -16.29 7.03 5.36
CA TYR A 105 -16.33 5.80 4.56
C TYR A 105 -15.80 4.59 5.35
N ARG A 106 -16.07 4.53 6.65
CA ARG A 106 -15.54 3.48 7.55
C ARG A 106 -15.85 2.04 7.12
N LYS A 107 -16.92 1.84 6.33
CA LYS A 107 -17.33 0.52 5.79
C LYS A 107 -16.78 0.23 4.39
N HIS A 108 -16.07 1.16 3.77
CA HIS A 108 -15.50 0.97 2.44
C HIS A 108 -14.28 0.05 2.52
N GLU A 109 -14.09 -0.83 1.51
CA GLU A 109 -13.06 -1.88 1.50
C GLU A 109 -11.65 -1.33 1.77
N VAL A 110 -11.27 -0.24 1.09
CA VAL A 110 -9.96 0.45 1.29
C VAL A 110 -9.75 0.86 2.75
N ILE A 111 -10.79 1.37 3.41
CA ILE A 111 -10.70 1.85 4.79
C ILE A 111 -10.66 0.69 5.78
N ILE A 112 -11.41 -0.38 5.51
CA ILE A 112 -11.33 -1.62 6.29
C ILE A 112 -9.92 -2.21 6.23
N LYS A 113 -9.30 -2.24 5.03
CA LYS A 113 -7.91 -2.69 4.84
C LYS A 113 -6.93 -1.79 5.59
N ALA A 114 -7.08 -0.47 5.49
CA ALA A 114 -6.21 0.47 6.19
C ALA A 114 -6.30 0.32 7.72
N ILE A 115 -7.51 0.15 8.27
CA ILE A 115 -7.72 -0.11 9.71
C ILE A 115 -7.10 -1.45 10.12
N PHE A 116 -7.22 -2.48 9.28
CA PHE A 116 -6.61 -3.78 9.53
C PHE A 116 -5.08 -3.67 9.65
N VAL A 117 -4.42 -2.97 8.73
CA VAL A 117 -2.96 -2.76 8.78
C VAL A 117 -2.56 -2.06 10.07
N ASP A 118 -3.27 -1.01 10.49
CA ASP A 118 -2.99 -0.33 11.76
C ASP A 118 -3.11 -1.27 12.96
N LYS A 119 -4.11 -2.17 12.96
CA LYS A 119 -4.32 -3.15 14.03
C LYS A 119 -3.20 -4.19 14.06
N VAL A 120 -2.79 -4.69 12.89
CA VAL A 120 -1.65 -5.60 12.74
C VAL A 120 -0.38 -4.96 13.29
N LYS A 121 -0.10 -3.69 12.93
CA LYS A 121 1.06 -2.95 13.45
C LYS A 121 1.06 -2.89 14.97
N ARG A 122 -0.08 -2.51 15.58
CA ARG A 122 -0.21 -2.47 17.05
C ARG A 122 0.03 -3.83 17.69
N ILE A 123 -0.53 -4.90 17.13
CA ILE A 123 -0.31 -6.27 17.61
C ILE A 123 1.17 -6.62 17.59
N ILE A 124 1.85 -6.42 16.46
CA ILE A 124 3.27 -6.74 16.30
C ILE A 124 4.14 -5.91 17.26
N THR A 125 3.84 -4.63 17.44
CA THR A 125 4.55 -3.77 18.41
C THR A 125 4.42 -4.32 19.82
N ARG A 126 3.20 -4.68 20.26
CA ARG A 126 2.97 -5.25 21.60
C ARG A 126 3.68 -6.58 21.81
N ILE A 127 3.72 -7.44 20.79
CA ILE A 127 4.50 -8.69 20.81
C ILE A 127 5.99 -8.40 21.01
N LYS A 128 6.55 -7.46 20.25
CA LYS A 128 7.97 -7.08 20.34
C LYS A 128 8.34 -6.46 21.69
N GLU A 129 7.41 -5.73 22.31
CA GLU A 129 7.58 -5.14 23.65
C GLU A 129 7.44 -6.17 24.78
N GLY A 130 7.06 -7.42 24.48
CA GLY A 130 6.80 -8.44 25.50
C GLY A 130 5.49 -8.26 26.26
N ASN A 131 4.64 -7.30 25.85
CA ASN A 131 3.38 -6.94 26.49
C ASN A 131 2.20 -7.64 25.82
N PHE A 132 2.28 -8.97 25.71
CA PHE A 132 1.41 -9.73 24.83
C PHE A 132 1.08 -11.13 25.35
N SER A 133 -0.21 -11.45 25.38
CA SER A 133 -0.74 -12.81 25.50
C SER A 133 -1.50 -13.21 24.23
N ILE A 134 -1.37 -14.45 23.78
CA ILE A 134 -2.03 -14.92 22.54
C ILE A 134 -3.57 -14.83 22.64
N GLU A 135 -4.11 -14.98 23.85
CA GLU A 135 -5.52 -14.86 24.21
C GLU A 135 -6.07 -13.45 23.98
N GLU A 136 -5.21 -12.42 23.95
CA GLU A 136 -5.60 -11.06 23.65
C GLU A 136 -5.96 -10.85 22.17
N ILE A 137 -5.41 -11.68 21.27
CA ILE A 137 -5.80 -11.71 19.86
C ILE A 137 -6.89 -12.74 19.64
N TYR A 138 -6.68 -13.95 20.18
CA TYR A 138 -7.54 -15.10 19.97
C TYR A 138 -8.27 -15.42 21.27
N LYS A 139 -9.35 -14.67 21.52
CA LYS A 139 -10.20 -14.83 22.72
C LYS A 139 -10.64 -16.28 22.97
N TYR A 140 -10.74 -17.07 21.91
CA TYR A 140 -10.98 -18.50 21.97
C TYR A 140 -9.80 -19.23 21.29
N PRO A 141 -9.17 -20.21 21.96
CA PRO A 141 -8.11 -20.99 21.35
C PRO A 141 -8.67 -21.69 20.11
N LEU A 142 -7.99 -21.51 18.98
CA LEU A 142 -8.30 -22.21 17.74
C LEU A 142 -7.80 -23.65 17.94
N ILE A 143 -8.71 -24.54 18.32
CA ILE A 143 -8.40 -25.95 18.65
C ILE A 143 -7.56 -26.56 17.52
N GLY A 144 -6.37 -27.08 17.86
CA GLY A 144 -5.48 -27.82 16.94
C GLY A 144 -4.45 -26.99 16.16
N THR A 145 -4.10 -25.75 16.59
CA THR A 145 -3.37 -24.81 15.71
C THR A 145 -2.20 -24.03 16.35
N GLU A 146 -1.37 -24.62 17.22
CA GLU A 146 -0.18 -23.90 17.74
C GLU A 146 0.70 -23.34 16.60
N TRP A 147 0.88 -24.10 15.51
CA TRP A 147 1.54 -23.63 14.29
C TRP A 147 0.77 -22.54 13.53
N GLY A 148 -0.55 -22.50 13.68
CA GLY A 148 -1.40 -21.48 13.06
C GLY A 148 -1.18 -20.10 13.66
N TYR A 149 -0.87 -20.00 14.96
CA TYR A 149 -0.49 -18.74 15.59
C TYR A 149 0.86 -18.24 15.11
N ALA A 150 1.86 -19.13 15.04
CA ALA A 150 3.17 -18.78 14.49
C ALA A 150 3.07 -18.32 13.02
N PHE A 151 2.23 -18.98 12.22
CA PHE A 151 1.93 -18.58 10.85
C PHE A 151 1.30 -17.18 10.79
N ASP A 152 0.27 -16.91 11.59
CA ASP A 152 -0.40 -15.62 11.60
C ASP A 152 0.53 -14.49 12.05
N ILE A 153 1.37 -14.73 13.06
CA ILE A 153 2.37 -13.76 13.52
C ILE A 153 3.43 -13.51 12.44
N ALA A 154 3.89 -14.56 11.75
CA ALA A 154 4.81 -14.41 10.63
C ALA A 154 4.17 -13.56 9.51
N LEU A 155 2.92 -13.87 9.14
CA LEU A 155 2.16 -13.13 8.13
C LEU A 155 1.92 -11.67 8.53
N CYS A 156 1.54 -11.42 9.77
CA CYS A 156 1.39 -10.08 10.34
C CYS A 156 2.71 -9.30 10.27
N ASN A 157 3.83 -9.94 10.62
CA ASN A 157 5.14 -9.31 10.48
C ASN A 157 5.44 -8.96 9.02
N GLU A 158 5.21 -9.86 8.07
CA GLU A 158 5.42 -9.55 6.65
C GLU A 158 4.54 -8.39 6.16
N ILE A 159 3.28 -8.30 6.59
CA ILE A 159 2.40 -7.16 6.30
C ILE A 159 2.99 -5.85 6.83
N VAL A 160 3.53 -5.83 8.07
CA VAL A 160 4.18 -4.63 8.63
C VAL A 160 5.44 -4.25 7.85
N HIS A 161 6.26 -5.22 7.45
CA HIS A 161 7.57 -4.97 6.84
C HIS A 161 7.53 -4.78 5.32
N LYS A 162 6.51 -5.27 4.63
CA LYS A 162 6.42 -5.17 3.15
C LYS A 162 5.21 -4.38 2.67
N GLY A 163 4.20 -4.23 3.53
CA GLY A 163 2.90 -3.71 3.16
C GLY A 163 1.92 -4.85 2.91
N ASN A 164 0.63 -4.56 3.07
CA ASN A 164 -0.48 -5.48 2.76
C ASN A 164 -0.50 -5.88 1.28
N GLU A 165 -1.18 -6.96 0.90
CA GLU A 165 -1.31 -7.43 -0.48
C GLU A 165 0.00 -7.79 -1.24
N MET A 166 1.18 -7.74 -0.61
CA MET A 166 2.46 -8.21 -1.17
C MET A 166 2.59 -9.75 -1.15
N TYR A 167 1.55 -10.45 -1.58
CA TYR A 167 1.36 -11.89 -1.37
C TYR A 167 2.53 -12.75 -1.87
N TYR A 168 3.09 -12.42 -3.04
CA TYR A 168 4.23 -13.14 -3.59
C TYR A 168 5.48 -12.99 -2.72
N GLU A 169 5.69 -11.81 -2.13
CA GLU A 169 6.85 -11.56 -1.29
C GLU A 169 6.74 -12.24 0.07
N TYR A 170 5.54 -12.47 0.57
CA TYR A 170 5.32 -13.18 1.83
C TYR A 170 5.81 -14.63 1.76
N LEU A 171 5.78 -15.24 0.57
CA LEU A 171 6.28 -16.60 0.35
C LEU A 171 7.80 -16.73 0.56
N ASN A 172 8.54 -15.63 0.56
CA ASN A 172 9.97 -15.66 0.88
C ASN A 172 10.22 -15.89 2.38
N ASN A 173 9.19 -15.79 3.23
CA ASN A 173 9.31 -16.11 4.65
C ASN A 173 9.28 -17.64 4.87
N PRO A 174 10.33 -18.24 5.47
CA PRO A 174 10.41 -19.70 5.65
C PRO A 174 9.27 -20.29 6.50
N ILE A 175 8.78 -19.56 7.51
CA ILE A 175 7.69 -20.02 8.38
C ILE A 175 6.39 -20.12 7.58
N ILE A 176 6.10 -19.09 6.78
CA ILE A 176 4.91 -19.05 5.92
C ILE A 176 4.96 -20.19 4.90
N SER A 177 6.07 -20.31 4.17
CA SER A 177 6.23 -21.36 3.15
C SER A 177 6.16 -22.77 3.74
N TYR A 178 6.85 -23.02 4.86
CA TYR A 178 6.81 -24.32 5.54
C TYR A 178 5.40 -24.68 6.01
N TYR A 179 4.69 -23.74 6.64
CA TYR A 179 3.32 -23.97 7.11
C TYR A 179 2.36 -24.31 5.96
N LEU A 180 2.44 -23.57 4.85
CA LEU A 180 1.59 -23.81 3.68
C LEU A 180 1.84 -25.19 3.05
N MET A 181 3.10 -25.61 2.98
CA MET A 181 3.45 -26.95 2.49
C MET A 181 2.99 -28.05 3.46
N TYR A 182 3.27 -27.90 4.75
CA TYR A 182 3.01 -28.95 5.74
C TYR A 182 1.52 -29.14 6.03
N GLN A 183 0.76 -28.06 6.21
CA GLN A 183 -0.66 -28.13 6.57
C GLN A 183 -1.59 -28.33 5.37
N PHE A 184 -1.24 -27.78 4.19
CA PHE A 184 -2.14 -27.78 3.03
C PHE A 184 -1.61 -28.57 1.83
N GLY A 185 -0.40 -29.13 1.91
CA GLY A 185 0.26 -29.77 0.77
C GLY A 185 0.42 -28.81 -0.42
N ALA A 186 0.42 -27.50 -0.18
CA ALA A 186 0.41 -26.50 -1.23
C ALA A 186 1.85 -26.23 -1.70
N VAL A 187 2.21 -26.78 -2.85
CA VAL A 187 3.54 -26.58 -3.49
C VAL A 187 3.46 -25.53 -4.61
N ASP A 188 2.28 -25.35 -5.21
CA ASP A 188 2.03 -24.35 -6.24
C ASP A 188 1.86 -22.95 -5.64
N LYS A 189 2.54 -21.95 -6.22
CA LYS A 189 2.54 -20.57 -5.73
C LYS A 189 1.16 -19.92 -5.79
N GLN A 190 0.37 -20.20 -6.83
CA GLN A 190 -0.96 -19.61 -6.95
C GLN A 190 -1.89 -20.12 -5.85
N LYS A 191 -1.87 -21.44 -5.61
CA LYS A 191 -2.63 -22.05 -4.51
C LYS A 191 -2.21 -21.49 -3.14
N GLN A 192 -0.91 -21.32 -2.91
CA GLN A 192 -0.37 -20.71 -1.69
C GLN A 192 -0.90 -19.28 -1.49
N ILE A 193 -0.93 -18.46 -2.54
CA ILE A 193 -1.46 -17.09 -2.49
C ILE A 193 -2.95 -17.07 -2.16
N GLU A 194 -3.75 -17.95 -2.74
CA GLU A 194 -5.18 -18.02 -2.42
C GLU A 194 -5.43 -18.42 -0.95
N ILE A 195 -4.60 -19.31 -0.39
CA ILE A 195 -4.65 -19.65 1.03
C ILE A 195 -4.28 -18.42 1.89
N ILE A 196 -3.21 -17.69 1.53
CA ILE A 196 -2.80 -16.47 2.21
C ILE A 196 -3.91 -15.42 2.19
N LYS A 197 -4.52 -15.16 1.02
CA LYS A 197 -5.65 -14.22 0.88
C LYS A 197 -6.82 -14.62 1.79
N THR A 198 -7.15 -15.91 1.80
CA THR A 198 -8.20 -16.45 2.67
C THR A 198 -7.86 -16.22 4.14
N ARG A 199 -6.61 -16.45 4.56
CA ARG A 199 -6.19 -16.22 5.93
C ARG A 199 -6.19 -14.73 6.29
N ILE A 200 -5.72 -13.85 5.41
CA ILE A 200 -5.76 -12.39 5.64
C ILE A 200 -7.21 -11.92 5.79
N ASN A 201 -8.14 -12.40 4.97
CA ASN A 201 -9.56 -12.09 5.12
C ASN A 201 -10.11 -12.56 6.48
N PHE A 202 -9.72 -13.75 6.94
CA PHE A 202 -10.06 -14.22 8.28
C PHE A 202 -9.49 -13.31 9.38
N LEU A 203 -8.21 -12.93 9.28
CA LEU A 203 -7.56 -12.03 10.25
C LEU A 203 -8.18 -10.62 10.22
N MET A 204 -8.55 -10.12 9.04
CA MET A 204 -9.30 -8.88 8.89
C MET A 204 -10.63 -8.95 9.62
N MET A 205 -11.38 -10.03 9.49
CA MET A 205 -12.62 -10.22 10.25
C MET A 205 -12.35 -10.31 11.75
N LEU A 206 -11.39 -11.14 12.16
CA LEU A 206 -11.02 -11.34 13.56
C LEU A 206 -10.62 -10.03 14.24
N PHE A 207 -9.79 -9.21 13.59
CA PHE A 207 -9.27 -8.00 14.18
C PHE A 207 -10.24 -6.83 14.04
N ASN A 208 -11.14 -6.79 13.04
CA ASN A 208 -12.06 -5.68 12.83
C ASN A 208 -13.42 -5.80 13.54
N MET A 209 -13.72 -6.95 14.17
CA MET A 209 -14.76 -7.05 15.21
C MET A 209 -14.37 -6.21 16.44
#